data_AF-A0A964VSI5-F1
#
_entry.id   AF-A0A964VSI5-F1
#
_cell.length_a   1.000
_cell.length_b   1.000
_cell.length_c   1.000
_cell.angle_alpha   90.00
_cell.angle_beta   90.00
_cell.angle_gamma   90.00
#
_symmetry.space_group_name_H-M   'P 1'
#
loop_
_entity.id
_entity.type
_entity.pdbx_description
1 polymer ?
#
loop_
_entity_poly.entity_id
_entity_poly.type
_entity_poly.pdbx_seq_one_letter_code
_entity_poly.pdbx_strand_id
1 'polypeptide(L)'
;MQSIFLSLAWKKRLFARKINSIYRSCLQSFFSRLQKNNKALVAVILLGFLVYPGVYFLQAEDLASTNFILRDPVITISGGRSTASSFEFFSSIGQTASGQSTSSNFIYRAGFLYFPTANSPILNATPGNAKVDLSWTASIGALANITDYQLGTSTTSGGSYTFESTGNVLSFSKTGLTNNTTYYFIIKAYAGTLLLAQSSEVSSTPVAPSSGGGGGGGGGGGGGGGDSYSSPSNTVNFSGRAYPKSTVTLLKDAQVAATTVAGADANFQINLSNLSGGNYIFSVYSEDSKGNRSSLLTFSVGVTSGATTNVSGIFIAPTIATDKSEVKRGDNIAIFGQSVPLGEITITVNSEEEFFLKTPTDKDGIYLHNFDTSVLEMGQHVAKSKAALAGQISSFGKAIDFIVGTKNVAAGPAKKLKGDLNNDGKVNLVDFSIAAFWYKKPLSVSFGVTEKERLNGDNKIDLVDFSIMAYHWTG
;
A
#
# COMPACT_ATOMS: atom_id res chain seq x y z
N MET A 1 25.17 6.66 -8.49
CA MET A 1 23.94 7.47 -8.74
C MET A 1 24.24 8.90 -9.20
N GLN A 2 25.21 9.64 -8.63
CA GLN A 2 25.52 11.03 -9.07
C GLN A 2 26.11 11.17 -10.49
N SER A 3 26.93 10.23 -10.99
CA SER A 3 27.50 10.37 -12.35
C SER A 3 26.49 10.13 -13.49
N ILE A 4 25.40 9.41 -13.22
CA ILE A 4 24.33 9.10 -14.18
C ILE A 4 23.41 10.31 -14.37
N PHE A 5 23.11 11.03 -13.28
CA PHE A 5 22.39 12.31 -13.35
C PHE A 5 23.20 13.39 -14.09
N LEU A 6 24.54 13.41 -13.93
CA LEU A 6 25.38 14.34 -14.70
C LEU A 6 25.38 14.02 -16.21
N SER A 7 25.38 12.75 -16.61
CA SER A 7 25.38 12.34 -18.03
C SER A 7 24.04 12.61 -18.74
N LEU A 8 22.91 12.34 -18.09
CA LEU A 8 21.57 12.69 -18.62
C LEU A 8 21.35 14.20 -18.66
N ALA A 9 21.84 14.94 -17.65
CA ALA A 9 21.79 16.39 -17.63
C ALA A 9 22.65 17.00 -18.76
N TRP A 10 23.80 16.40 -19.08
CA TRP A 10 24.67 16.84 -20.18
C TRP A 10 24.03 16.63 -21.56
N LYS A 11 23.37 15.48 -21.79
CA LYS A 11 22.67 15.19 -23.04
C LYS A 11 21.42 16.06 -23.24
N LYS A 12 20.66 16.37 -22.17
CA LYS A 12 19.59 17.38 -22.21
C LYS A 12 20.11 18.80 -22.51
N ARG A 13 21.28 19.17 -21.99
CA ARG A 13 21.94 20.47 -22.25
C ARG A 13 22.33 20.67 -23.71
N LEU A 14 22.78 19.61 -24.39
CA LEU A 14 23.12 19.62 -25.82
C LEU A 14 21.88 19.78 -26.72
N PHE A 15 20.77 19.16 -26.36
CA PHE A 15 19.51 19.27 -27.10
C PHE A 15 18.88 20.67 -26.99
N ALA A 16 18.85 21.25 -25.78
CA ALA A 16 18.36 22.60 -25.54
C ALA A 16 19.22 23.69 -26.20
N ARG A 17 20.56 23.52 -26.25
CA ARG A 17 21.46 24.41 -26.99
C ARG A 17 21.20 24.43 -28.50
N LYS A 18 20.81 23.29 -29.08
CA LYS A 18 20.47 23.18 -30.50
C LYS A 18 19.17 23.91 -30.84
N ILE A 19 18.16 23.84 -29.96
CA ILE A 19 16.88 24.54 -30.11
C ILE A 19 17.03 26.06 -29.94
N ASN A 20 17.82 26.51 -28.96
CA ASN A 20 18.06 27.95 -28.73
C ASN A 20 18.85 28.62 -29.87
N SER A 21 19.73 27.86 -30.54
CA SER A 21 20.45 28.33 -31.73
C SER A 21 19.53 28.52 -32.94
N ILE A 22 18.52 27.65 -33.10
CA ILE A 22 17.52 27.74 -34.17
C ILE A 22 16.58 28.93 -33.92
N TYR A 23 16.14 29.14 -32.68
CA TYR A 23 15.30 30.29 -32.30
C TYR A 23 16.00 31.64 -32.49
N ARG A 24 17.28 31.76 -32.11
CA ARG A 24 18.06 33.00 -32.33
C ARG A 24 18.25 33.34 -33.81
N SER A 25 18.49 32.34 -34.65
CA SER A 25 18.62 32.53 -36.10
C SER A 25 17.30 33.00 -36.74
N CYS A 26 16.17 32.44 -36.29
CA CYS A 26 14.84 32.82 -36.77
C CYS A 26 14.46 34.25 -36.33
N LEU A 27 14.77 34.64 -35.09
CA LEU A 27 14.53 36.00 -34.59
C LEU A 27 15.39 37.06 -35.31
N GLN A 28 16.68 36.79 -35.55
CA GLN A 28 17.55 37.71 -36.29
C GLN A 28 17.10 37.88 -37.76
N SER A 29 16.58 36.83 -38.39
CA SER A 29 15.99 36.89 -39.74
C SER A 29 14.71 37.74 -39.77
N PHE A 30 13.88 37.63 -38.73
CA PHE A 30 12.65 38.42 -38.60
C PHE A 30 12.92 39.92 -38.36
N PHE A 31 13.84 40.25 -37.46
CA PHE A 31 14.20 41.65 -37.15
C PHE A 31 14.93 42.36 -38.31
N SER A 32 15.79 41.66 -39.03
CA SER A 32 16.48 42.23 -40.21
C SER A 32 15.54 42.50 -41.39
N ARG A 33 14.45 41.72 -41.52
CA ARG A 33 13.37 41.97 -42.50
C ARG A 33 12.47 43.14 -42.08
N LEU A 34 12.24 43.34 -40.78
CA LEU A 34 11.43 44.45 -40.27
C LEU A 34 12.14 45.82 -40.42
N GLN A 35 13.46 45.88 -40.20
CA GLN A 35 14.25 47.12 -40.35
C GLN A 35 14.33 47.65 -41.79
N LYS A 36 14.10 46.80 -42.79
CA LYS A 36 14.31 47.15 -44.20
C LYS A 36 13.15 47.93 -44.82
N ASN A 37 11.93 47.80 -44.28
CA ASN A 37 10.71 48.24 -44.94
C ASN A 37 10.01 49.46 -44.32
N ASN A 38 10.34 49.90 -43.10
CA ASN A 38 9.73 51.12 -42.53
C ASN A 38 10.52 51.69 -41.34
N LYS A 39 11.61 52.41 -41.64
CA LYS A 39 12.51 53.02 -40.63
C LYS A 39 11.79 54.02 -39.71
N ALA A 40 10.75 54.69 -40.21
CA ALA A 40 9.96 55.65 -39.42
C ALA A 40 9.06 54.96 -38.38
N LEU A 41 8.47 53.81 -38.70
CA LEU A 41 7.60 53.05 -37.78
C LEU A 41 8.40 52.47 -36.60
N VAL A 42 9.63 52.01 -36.87
CA VAL A 42 10.53 51.47 -35.84
C VAL A 42 11.04 52.57 -34.91
N ALA A 43 11.30 53.77 -35.42
CA ALA A 43 11.70 54.92 -34.61
C ALA A 43 10.58 55.42 -33.69
N VAL A 44 9.32 55.43 -34.17
CA VAL A 44 8.15 55.82 -33.36
C VAL A 44 7.87 54.81 -32.25
N ILE A 45 8.04 53.51 -32.51
CA ILE A 45 7.89 52.46 -31.48
C ILE A 45 9.01 52.55 -30.43
N LEU A 46 10.26 52.81 -30.84
CA LEU A 46 11.38 52.98 -29.92
C LEU A 46 11.29 54.25 -29.07
N LEU A 47 10.79 55.37 -29.63
CA LEU A 47 10.53 56.58 -28.84
C LEU A 47 9.36 56.37 -27.87
N GLY A 48 8.32 55.63 -28.27
CA GLY A 48 7.19 55.31 -27.38
C GLY A 48 7.56 54.50 -26.14
N PHE A 49 8.62 53.68 -26.23
CA PHE A 49 9.16 52.93 -25.09
C PHE A 49 9.98 53.78 -24.10
N LEU A 50 10.49 54.95 -24.52
CA LEU A 50 11.35 55.81 -23.68
C LEU A 50 10.57 56.82 -22.82
N VAL A 51 9.28 57.07 -23.11
CA VAL A 51 8.48 58.13 -22.43
C VAL A 51 7.36 57.55 -21.56
N TYR A 52 7.28 56.22 -21.40
CA TYR A 52 6.32 55.59 -20.48
C TYR A 52 6.97 55.39 -19.10
N PRO A 53 6.50 56.01 -18.01
CA PRO A 53 7.17 55.99 -16.70
C PRO A 53 7.02 54.65 -15.94
N GLY A 54 6.81 53.55 -16.65
CA GLY A 54 6.58 52.22 -16.08
C GLY A 54 7.60 51.15 -16.48
N VAL A 55 8.69 51.51 -17.16
CA VAL A 55 9.73 50.52 -17.53
C VAL A 55 10.77 50.46 -16.43
N TYR A 56 10.50 49.63 -15.42
CA TYR A 56 11.54 49.18 -14.50
C TYR A 56 12.56 48.35 -15.28
N PHE A 57 13.83 48.77 -15.27
CA PHE A 57 14.91 47.86 -15.63
C PHE A 57 14.86 46.71 -14.62
N LEU A 58 14.44 45.52 -15.06
CA LEU A 58 14.52 44.31 -14.25
C LEU A 58 16.00 43.99 -14.03
N GLN A 59 16.54 44.45 -12.91
CA GLN A 59 17.75 43.86 -12.35
C GLN A 59 17.35 42.50 -11.79
N ALA A 60 17.75 41.44 -12.47
CA ALA A 60 17.70 40.10 -11.90
C ALA A 60 18.89 39.96 -10.94
N GLU A 61 18.67 40.19 -9.65
CA GLU A 61 19.62 39.72 -8.64
C GLU A 61 19.37 38.23 -8.41
N ASP A 62 20.37 37.40 -8.73
CA ASP A 62 20.37 35.99 -8.36
C ASP A 62 20.38 35.91 -6.81
N LEU A 63 19.41 35.23 -6.20
CA LEU A 63 19.46 34.88 -4.78
C LEU A 63 20.57 33.85 -4.58
N ALA A 64 21.78 34.35 -4.36
CA ALA A 64 23.00 33.57 -4.19
C ALA A 64 23.48 33.60 -2.75
N SER A 65 23.92 32.43 -2.28
CA SER A 65 24.82 32.28 -1.13
C SER A 65 26.16 31.74 -1.64
N THR A 66 27.19 31.69 -0.80
CA THR A 66 28.49 31.09 -1.14
C THR A 66 28.39 29.63 -1.60
N ASN A 67 27.27 28.95 -1.31
CA ASN A 67 27.10 27.51 -1.55
C ASN A 67 25.97 27.14 -2.52
N PHE A 68 25.10 28.04 -2.98
CA PHE A 68 24.16 27.76 -4.08
C PHE A 68 23.59 29.01 -4.75
N ILE A 69 23.06 28.83 -5.97
CA ILE A 69 22.26 29.80 -6.74
C ILE A 69 20.93 29.14 -7.09
N LEU A 70 19.82 29.82 -6.80
CA LEU A 70 18.49 29.41 -7.25
C LEU A 70 18.21 30.01 -8.63
N ARG A 71 17.92 29.19 -9.66
CA ARG A 71 17.56 29.66 -11.01
C ARG A 71 16.12 29.26 -11.35
N ASP A 72 15.37 30.23 -11.87
CA ASP A 72 13.96 30.14 -12.33
C ASP A 72 12.92 29.68 -11.28
N PRO A 73 12.70 30.44 -10.19
CA PRO A 73 11.58 30.15 -9.30
C PRO A 73 10.24 30.54 -9.96
N VAL A 74 9.32 29.58 -10.09
CA VAL A 74 7.92 29.85 -10.50
C VAL A 74 7.13 30.17 -9.24
N ILE A 75 6.93 31.45 -8.93
CA ILE A 75 6.09 31.88 -7.82
C ILE A 75 4.68 32.16 -8.36
N THR A 76 3.69 31.36 -7.95
CA THR A 76 2.27 31.71 -8.07
C THR A 76 1.78 32.13 -6.69
N ILE A 77 1.33 33.39 -6.57
CA ILE A 77 0.82 33.97 -5.32
C ILE A 77 -0.71 33.86 -5.36
N SER A 78 -1.31 32.97 -4.57
CA SER A 78 -2.73 33.07 -4.17
C SER A 78 -3.06 32.15 -3.02
N GLY A 79 -3.56 32.72 -1.92
CA GLY A 79 -4.05 32.00 -0.75
C GLY A 79 -4.95 32.89 0.11
N GLY A 80 -6.06 32.35 0.63
CA GLY A 80 -7.06 33.08 1.41
C GLY A 80 -7.37 32.37 2.74
N ARG A 81 -8.05 33.07 3.65
CA ARG A 81 -8.44 32.60 4.99
C ARG A 81 -9.96 32.62 5.15
N SER A 82 -10.55 31.57 5.69
CA SER A 82 -11.97 31.51 6.09
C SER A 82 -12.12 30.77 7.42
N THR A 83 -13.03 31.21 8.29
CA THR A 83 -13.16 30.69 9.66
C THR A 83 -14.62 30.47 10.08
N ALA A 84 -14.82 29.52 11.00
CA ALA A 84 -16.03 29.24 11.77
C ALA A 84 -15.68 28.81 13.22
N SER A 85 -16.66 28.68 14.11
CA SER A 85 -16.46 28.42 15.55
C SER A 85 -15.81 27.07 15.89
N SER A 86 -15.87 26.11 14.97
CA SER A 86 -15.27 24.77 15.12
C SER A 86 -14.20 24.45 14.08
N PHE A 87 -13.90 25.38 13.16
CA PHE A 87 -12.99 25.12 12.05
C PHE A 87 -12.41 26.39 11.44
N GLU A 88 -11.15 26.33 11.03
CA GLU A 88 -10.47 27.39 10.30
C GLU A 88 -9.77 26.81 9.07
N PHE A 89 -9.92 27.48 7.92
CA PHE A 89 -9.37 27.10 6.63
C PHE A 89 -8.41 28.16 6.10
N PHE A 90 -7.19 27.74 5.80
CA PHE A 90 -6.21 28.51 5.03
C PHE A 90 -5.95 27.79 3.72
N SER A 91 -6.15 28.46 2.58
CA SER A 91 -5.76 27.90 1.28
C SER A 91 -4.37 28.41 0.89
N SER A 92 -3.51 27.50 0.43
CA SER A 92 -2.31 27.81 -0.35
C SER A 92 -2.05 26.62 -1.26
N ILE A 93 -1.96 26.83 -2.58
CA ILE A 93 -1.38 25.84 -3.47
C ILE A 93 -0.37 26.49 -4.41
N GLY A 94 0.85 25.94 -4.39
CA GLY A 94 1.97 26.33 -5.24
C GLY A 94 3.20 25.45 -5.03
N GLN A 95 3.27 24.38 -5.84
CA GLN A 95 4.45 23.60 -6.29
C GLN A 95 4.87 22.28 -5.58
N THR A 96 5.02 21.27 -6.43
CA THR A 96 5.49 19.89 -6.25
C THR A 96 6.99 19.80 -5.93
N ALA A 97 7.35 19.88 -4.65
CA ALA A 97 8.63 19.39 -4.16
C ALA A 97 8.39 18.43 -2.99
N SER A 98 8.36 17.13 -3.28
CA SER A 98 8.48 16.11 -2.24
C SER A 98 9.93 16.11 -1.73
N GLY A 99 10.14 16.52 -0.47
CA GLY A 99 11.46 16.53 0.14
C GLY A 99 11.45 17.04 1.57
N GLN A 100 12.36 16.51 2.39
CA GLN A 100 12.59 16.96 3.77
C GLN A 100 13.67 18.06 3.76
N SER A 101 13.31 19.29 4.12
CA SER A 101 14.29 20.33 4.43
C SER A 101 14.57 20.32 5.93
N THR A 102 15.82 20.02 6.30
CA THR A 102 16.29 20.06 7.68
C THR A 102 16.99 21.38 7.96
N SER A 103 16.50 22.12 8.96
CA SER A 103 17.23 23.18 9.66
C SER A 103 17.56 22.71 11.07
N SER A 104 18.54 23.35 11.72
CA SER A 104 18.90 23.07 13.12
C SER A 104 17.74 23.31 14.11
N ASN A 105 16.75 24.13 13.75
CA ASN A 105 15.70 24.56 14.69
C ASN A 105 14.27 24.15 14.29
N PHE A 106 14.02 23.69 13.06
CA PHE A 106 12.73 23.10 12.69
C PHE A 106 12.84 22.25 11.42
N ILE A 107 11.86 21.36 11.24
CA ILE A 107 11.70 20.54 10.04
C ILE A 107 10.48 21.06 9.29
N TYR A 108 10.67 21.41 8.02
CA TYR A 108 9.56 21.75 7.12
C TYR A 108 9.26 20.55 6.22
N ARG A 109 8.01 20.08 6.24
CA ARG A 109 7.51 18.97 5.40
C ARG A 109 6.42 19.51 4.48
N ALA A 110 6.74 19.74 3.22
CA ALA A 110 5.77 20.17 2.21
C ALA A 110 5.22 18.98 1.41
N GLY A 111 3.90 19.02 1.13
CA GLY A 111 3.17 18.01 0.36
C GLY A 111 2.52 16.92 1.22
N PHE A 112 1.21 16.73 1.04
CA PHE A 112 0.29 15.85 1.78
C PHE A 112 0.04 16.17 3.27
N LEU A 113 -1.22 15.98 3.70
CA LEU A 113 -1.64 15.99 5.11
C LEU A 113 -0.89 14.85 5.83
N TYR A 114 -0.01 15.19 6.77
CA TYR A 114 0.59 14.22 7.67
C TYR A 114 -0.20 14.19 8.98
N PHE A 115 -0.79 13.05 9.30
CA PHE A 115 -1.37 12.79 10.61
C PHE A 115 -0.31 12.09 11.48
N PRO A 116 -0.20 12.43 12.78
CA PRO A 116 0.59 11.62 13.69
C PRO A 116 0.08 10.18 13.69
N THR A 117 0.99 9.22 13.57
CA THR A 117 0.68 7.80 13.64
C THR A 117 1.67 7.13 14.59
N ALA A 118 1.38 5.93 15.07
CA ALA A 118 2.34 5.11 15.78
C ALA A 118 2.20 3.64 15.35
N ASN A 119 3.28 2.87 15.46
CA ASN A 119 3.16 1.42 15.33
C ASN A 119 2.34 0.84 16.49
N SER A 120 1.58 -0.20 16.21
CA SER A 120 0.80 -0.90 17.23
C SER A 120 1.73 -1.61 18.22
N PRO A 121 1.53 -1.40 19.53
CA PRO A 121 2.31 -2.10 20.56
C PRO A 121 1.93 -3.59 20.57
N ILE A 122 2.91 -4.46 20.80
CA ILE A 122 2.70 -5.91 20.91
C ILE A 122 2.50 -6.23 22.38
N LEU A 123 1.29 -6.62 22.78
CA LEU A 123 0.93 -6.93 24.16
C LEU A 123 1.14 -8.41 24.47
N ASN A 124 1.74 -8.72 25.62
CA ASN A 124 1.92 -10.06 26.18
C ASN A 124 1.28 -10.11 27.57
N ALA A 125 0.75 -11.27 27.95
CA ALA A 125 0.04 -11.47 29.21
C ALA A 125 0.47 -12.79 29.87
N THR A 126 1.05 -12.70 31.07
CA THR A 126 1.49 -13.86 31.86
C THR A 126 0.58 -14.03 33.07
N PRO A 127 -0.11 -15.17 33.21
CA PRO A 127 -1.01 -15.38 34.34
C PRO A 127 -0.24 -15.57 35.65
N GLY A 128 -0.80 -15.05 36.74
CA GLY A 128 -0.36 -15.29 38.10
C GLY A 128 -1.55 -15.52 39.05
N ASN A 129 -1.29 -15.60 40.35
CA ASN A 129 -2.34 -15.75 41.35
C ASN A 129 -3.16 -14.46 41.50
N ALA A 130 -4.43 -14.50 41.14
CA ALA A 130 -5.36 -13.37 41.16
C ALA A 130 -4.85 -12.13 40.41
N LYS A 131 -3.96 -12.33 39.43
CA LYS A 131 -3.33 -11.27 38.64
C LYS A 131 -2.90 -11.75 37.26
N VAL A 132 -2.63 -10.79 36.38
CA VAL A 132 -1.95 -11.00 35.09
C VAL A 132 -0.85 -9.95 34.98
N ASP A 133 0.39 -10.40 34.77
CA ASP A 133 1.53 -9.53 34.50
C ASP A 133 1.59 -9.28 32.98
N LEU A 134 1.42 -8.02 32.58
CA LEU A 134 1.37 -7.59 31.19
C LEU A 134 2.66 -6.88 30.79
N SER A 135 3.11 -7.09 29.56
CA SER A 135 4.23 -6.34 28.98
C SER A 135 3.98 -6.04 27.52
N TRP A 136 4.47 -4.91 27.03
CA TRP A 136 4.31 -4.53 25.63
C TRP A 136 5.53 -3.84 25.03
N THR A 137 5.64 -3.92 23.70
CA THR A 137 6.68 -3.17 22.98
C THR A 137 6.33 -1.69 22.92
N ALA A 138 7.35 -0.83 22.98
CA ALA A 138 7.16 0.60 22.82
C ALA A 138 6.57 0.95 21.44
N SER A 139 5.49 1.73 21.45
CA SER A 139 5.01 2.45 20.28
C SER A 139 5.96 3.61 19.96
N ILE A 140 6.41 3.67 18.72
CA ILE A 140 7.22 4.70 18.11
C ILE A 140 6.28 5.54 17.25
N GLY A 141 6.04 6.77 17.68
CA GLY A 141 5.22 7.70 16.91
C GLY A 141 6.00 8.36 15.77
N ALA A 142 5.35 8.50 14.63
CA ALA A 142 5.78 9.40 13.56
C ALA A 142 5.07 10.74 13.79
N LEU A 143 5.85 11.81 13.95
CA LEU A 143 5.37 13.19 14.18
C LEU A 143 4.68 13.45 15.53
N ALA A 144 4.67 12.48 16.44
CA ALA A 144 4.27 12.66 17.83
C ALA A 144 5.03 11.69 18.74
N ASN A 145 5.26 12.08 19.99
CA ASN A 145 5.86 11.21 21.01
C ASN A 145 4.74 10.54 21.82
N ILE A 146 4.91 9.25 22.14
CA ILE A 146 4.00 8.55 23.04
C ILE A 146 4.23 9.05 24.46
N THR A 147 3.16 9.48 25.12
CA THR A 147 3.18 10.04 26.47
C THR A 147 2.43 9.17 27.47
N ASP A 148 1.54 8.29 27.02
CA ASP A 148 0.75 7.41 27.87
C ASP A 148 0.38 6.10 27.17
N TYR A 149 0.17 5.06 27.98
CA TYR A 149 -0.51 3.84 27.58
C TYR A 149 -1.74 3.62 28.46
N GLN A 150 -2.82 3.10 27.87
CA GLN A 150 -4.02 2.73 28.61
C GLN A 150 -4.36 1.26 28.41
N LEU A 151 -4.50 0.54 29.53
CA LEU A 151 -4.86 -0.87 29.56
C LEU A 151 -6.38 -1.01 29.55
N GLY A 152 -6.92 -1.65 28.51
CA GLY A 152 -8.29 -2.12 28.46
C GLY A 152 -8.38 -3.55 29.00
N THR A 153 -9.32 -3.81 29.90
CA THR A 153 -9.63 -5.15 30.45
C THR A 153 -11.10 -5.50 30.22
N SER A 154 -11.40 -6.74 29.81
CA SER A 154 -12.75 -7.25 29.60
C SER A 154 -12.84 -8.74 30.00
N THR A 155 -14.03 -9.23 30.36
CA THR A 155 -14.32 -10.68 30.52
C THR A 155 -14.93 -11.30 29.26
N THR A 156 -15.18 -10.49 28.24
CA THR A 156 -15.77 -10.90 26.96
C THR A 156 -14.82 -10.54 25.81
N SER A 157 -14.54 -11.50 24.93
CA SER A 157 -13.70 -11.27 23.74
C SER A 157 -14.33 -10.20 22.86
N GLY A 158 -13.53 -9.22 22.44
CA GLY A 158 -14.00 -8.08 21.65
C GLY A 158 -14.60 -6.92 22.47
N GLY A 159 -14.65 -7.02 23.80
CA GLY A 159 -15.10 -5.94 24.71
C GLY A 159 -16.55 -6.08 25.21
N SER A 160 -17.09 -5.18 26.04
CA SER A 160 -16.68 -3.81 26.38
C SER A 160 -15.52 -3.70 27.39
N TYR A 161 -14.40 -3.07 26.99
CA TYR A 161 -13.24 -2.90 27.87
C TYR A 161 -13.38 -1.71 28.82
N THR A 162 -12.95 -1.90 30.07
CA THR A 162 -12.67 -0.82 31.02
C THR A 162 -11.21 -0.39 30.88
N PHE A 163 -10.96 0.90 30.66
CA PHE A 163 -9.61 1.44 30.47
C PHE A 163 -9.06 2.11 31.72
N GLU A 164 -7.79 1.90 32.01
CA GLU A 164 -7.02 2.64 33.02
C GLU A 164 -5.69 3.10 32.43
N SER A 165 -5.23 4.29 32.82
CA SER A 165 -3.91 4.79 32.43
C SER A 165 -2.83 4.05 33.20
N THR A 166 -1.83 3.56 32.47
CA THR A 166 -0.64 2.91 33.03
C THR A 166 0.57 3.86 33.06
N GLY A 167 0.47 5.04 32.42
CA GLY A 167 1.61 5.92 32.16
C GLY A 167 2.46 5.46 30.98
N ASN A 168 3.56 6.17 30.72
CA ASN A 168 4.55 5.78 29.71
C ASN A 168 5.49 4.68 30.21
N VAL A 169 4.91 3.51 30.49
CA VAL A 169 5.60 2.29 30.89
C VAL A 169 5.41 1.21 29.82
N LEU A 170 6.18 0.12 29.92
CA LEU A 170 6.12 -1.02 28.99
C LEU A 170 5.69 -2.32 29.68
N SER A 171 5.30 -2.23 30.95
CA SER A 171 4.78 -3.35 31.72
C SER A 171 3.83 -2.87 32.81
N PHE A 172 2.86 -3.72 33.14
CA PHE A 172 1.85 -3.43 34.16
C PHE A 172 1.31 -4.72 34.77
N SER A 173 1.14 -4.76 36.09
CA SER A 173 0.57 -5.93 36.78
C SER A 173 -0.90 -5.67 37.11
N LYS A 174 -1.82 -6.30 36.37
CA LYS A 174 -3.25 -6.20 36.63
C LYS A 174 -3.62 -7.16 37.75
N THR A 175 -3.89 -6.63 38.94
CA THR A 175 -4.27 -7.40 40.14
C THR A 175 -5.78 -7.36 40.38
N GLY A 176 -6.28 -8.18 41.31
CA GLY A 176 -7.70 -8.23 41.66
C GLY A 176 -8.56 -9.03 40.68
N LEU A 177 -7.93 -9.88 39.86
CA LEU A 177 -8.61 -10.74 38.90
C LEU A 177 -9.02 -12.05 39.56
N THR A 178 -10.15 -12.63 39.14
CA THR A 178 -10.62 -13.92 39.66
C THR A 178 -9.89 -15.08 38.98
N ASN A 179 -9.32 -16.00 39.76
CA ASN A 179 -8.68 -17.20 39.22
C ASN A 179 -9.69 -18.04 38.42
N ASN A 180 -9.19 -18.72 37.38
CA ASN A 180 -9.97 -19.51 36.43
C ASN A 180 -11.00 -18.73 35.60
N THR A 181 -10.99 -17.39 35.65
CA THR A 181 -11.77 -16.54 34.75
C THR A 181 -10.87 -16.02 33.64
N THR A 182 -11.24 -16.22 32.37
CA THR A 182 -10.49 -15.68 31.24
C THR A 182 -10.77 -14.19 31.08
N TYR A 183 -9.71 -13.40 31.06
CA TYR A 183 -9.75 -11.96 30.80
C TYR A 183 -9.09 -11.65 29.47
N TYR A 184 -9.58 -10.61 28.82
CA TYR A 184 -9.12 -10.10 27.54
C TYR A 184 -8.54 -8.69 27.73
N PHE A 185 -7.37 -8.46 27.13
CA PHE A 185 -6.59 -7.25 27.32
C PHE A 185 -6.21 -6.62 25.98
N ILE A 186 -6.27 -5.29 25.93
CA ILE A 186 -5.70 -4.47 24.86
C ILE A 186 -4.92 -3.31 25.48
N ILE A 187 -3.89 -2.83 24.80
CA ILE A 187 -3.18 -1.61 25.20
C ILE A 187 -3.30 -0.55 24.10
N LYS A 188 -3.69 0.66 24.49
CA LYS A 188 -3.79 1.84 23.62
C LYS A 188 -2.61 2.78 23.90
N ALA A 189 -1.97 3.28 22.85
CA ALA A 189 -0.87 4.23 22.94
C ALA A 189 -1.35 5.64 22.59
N TYR A 190 -1.04 6.61 23.44
CA TYR A 190 -1.50 8.00 23.31
C TYR A 190 -0.34 8.99 23.23
N ALA A 191 -0.56 10.07 22.47
CA ALA A 191 0.22 11.30 22.55
C ALA A 191 -0.69 12.42 23.08
N GLY A 192 -0.55 12.76 24.35
CA GLY A 192 -1.52 13.58 25.08
C GLY A 192 -2.89 12.87 25.13
N THR A 193 -3.93 13.52 24.62
CA THR A 193 -5.29 12.95 24.52
C THR A 193 -5.56 12.24 23.20
N LEU A 194 -4.60 12.25 22.26
CA LEU A 194 -4.77 11.67 20.93
C LEU A 194 -4.37 10.19 20.94
N LEU A 195 -5.32 9.31 20.59
CA LEU A 195 -5.07 7.88 20.38
C LEU A 195 -4.31 7.69 19.06
N LEU A 196 -3.13 7.06 19.12
CA LEU A 196 -2.29 6.85 17.94
C LEU A 196 -2.18 5.38 17.50
N ALA A 197 -2.29 4.44 18.44
CA ALA A 197 -2.23 3.02 18.13
C ALA A 197 -2.92 2.17 19.19
N GLN A 198 -3.28 0.93 18.83
CA GLN A 198 -3.86 -0.07 19.72
C GLN A 198 -3.26 -1.44 19.40
N SER A 199 -3.00 -2.27 20.42
CA SER A 199 -2.59 -3.66 20.21
C SER A 199 -3.73 -4.54 19.68
N SER A 200 -3.37 -5.73 19.20
CA SER A 200 -4.31 -6.86 19.18
C SER A 200 -4.75 -7.22 20.60
N GLU A 201 -5.93 -7.82 20.71
CA GLU A 201 -6.41 -8.43 21.95
C GLU A 201 -5.55 -9.66 22.31
N VAL A 202 -5.22 -9.78 23.60
CA VAL A 202 -4.67 -11.03 24.17
C VAL A 202 -5.54 -11.50 25.32
N SER A 203 -5.65 -12.82 25.50
CA SER A 203 -6.38 -13.41 26.62
C SER A 203 -5.42 -14.02 27.64
N SER A 204 -5.75 -13.94 28.92
CA SER A 204 -5.05 -14.66 29.98
C SER A 204 -6.02 -15.09 31.08
N THR A 205 -5.76 -16.24 31.68
CA THR A 205 -6.57 -16.81 32.76
C THR A 205 -5.69 -16.92 34.01
N PRO A 206 -5.91 -16.07 35.04
CA PRO A 206 -5.18 -16.18 36.30
C PRO A 206 -5.36 -17.56 36.94
N VAL A 207 -4.31 -18.07 37.56
CA VAL A 207 -4.30 -19.41 38.15
C VAL A 207 -3.92 -19.34 39.62
N ALA A 208 -4.66 -20.08 40.46
CA ALA A 208 -4.26 -20.27 41.84
C ALA A 208 -2.95 -21.07 41.90
N PRO A 209 -2.06 -20.82 42.87
CA PRO A 209 -0.90 -21.67 43.08
C PRO A 209 -1.38 -23.10 43.35
N SER A 210 -0.78 -24.08 42.68
CA SER A 210 -1.06 -25.49 42.97
C SER A 210 -0.66 -25.77 44.43
N SER A 211 -1.61 -26.27 45.22
CA SER A 211 -1.28 -26.78 46.56
C SER A 211 -0.44 -28.04 46.37
N GLY A 212 0.88 -27.90 46.38
CA GLY A 212 1.81 -29.02 46.41
C GLY A 212 1.62 -29.80 47.70
N GLY A 213 0.88 -30.91 47.62
CA GLY A 213 0.80 -31.89 48.69
C GLY A 213 2.18 -32.51 48.90
N GLY A 214 2.82 -32.17 50.01
CA GLY A 214 4.03 -32.85 50.48
C GLY A 214 3.69 -34.27 50.91
N GLY A 215 4.13 -35.26 50.13
CA GLY A 215 4.17 -36.66 50.51
C GLY A 215 5.58 -37.18 50.24
N GLY A 216 6.39 -37.28 51.29
CA GLY A 216 7.72 -37.87 51.23
C GLY A 216 7.68 -39.39 51.08
N GLY A 217 8.72 -39.94 50.46
CA GLY A 217 9.04 -41.37 50.59
C GLY A 217 9.76 -41.99 49.40
N GLY A 218 11.09 -42.11 49.51
CA GLY A 218 11.79 -43.35 49.16
C GLY A 218 12.21 -43.59 47.70
N GLY A 219 13.48 -43.31 47.44
CA GLY A 219 14.44 -44.34 47.03
C GLY A 219 14.31 -45.02 45.66
N GLY A 220 15.31 -44.75 44.81
CA GLY A 220 16.02 -45.81 44.09
C GLY A 220 15.75 -45.95 42.59
N GLY A 221 16.84 -45.99 41.84
CA GLY A 221 16.94 -46.78 40.61
C GLY A 221 16.97 -45.95 39.34
N GLY A 222 18.09 -46.07 38.61
CA GLY A 222 18.32 -45.37 37.35
C GLY A 222 17.43 -45.85 36.21
N GLY A 223 17.39 -45.02 35.17
CA GLY A 223 16.74 -45.31 33.91
C GLY A 223 16.94 -44.13 32.98
N GLY A 224 17.97 -44.21 32.14
CA GLY A 224 18.13 -43.30 31.01
C GLY A 224 16.97 -43.51 30.05
N GLY A 225 15.93 -42.70 30.19
CA GLY A 225 14.91 -42.47 29.19
C GLY A 225 15.18 -41.09 28.60
N GLY A 226 15.60 -41.03 27.35
CA GLY A 226 15.55 -39.80 26.58
C GLY A 226 14.10 -39.43 26.40
N ASP A 227 13.56 -38.64 27.33
CA ASP A 227 12.30 -37.95 27.14
C ASP A 227 12.46 -37.13 25.87
N SER A 228 11.74 -37.55 24.84
CA SER A 228 11.47 -36.71 23.70
C SER A 228 10.68 -35.53 24.26
N TYR A 229 11.37 -34.46 24.65
CA TYR A 229 10.76 -33.14 24.75
C TYR A 229 10.18 -32.89 23.37
N SER A 230 8.89 -33.23 23.18
CA SER A 230 8.11 -32.72 22.08
C SER A 230 8.09 -31.22 22.28
N SER A 231 9.05 -30.54 21.64
CA SER A 231 9.12 -29.09 21.64
C SER A 231 7.71 -28.60 21.34
N PRO A 232 7.14 -27.71 22.18
CA PRO A 232 5.79 -27.24 21.98
C PRO A 232 5.65 -26.77 20.52
N SER A 233 4.85 -27.48 19.71
CA SER A 233 4.77 -27.18 18.28
C SER A 233 3.95 -25.91 18.11
N ASN A 234 4.63 -24.81 17.83
CA ASN A 234 3.96 -23.54 17.57
C ASN A 234 3.15 -23.70 16.30
N THR A 235 1.84 -23.48 16.44
CA THR A 235 0.88 -23.77 15.39
C THR A 235 0.14 -22.49 15.05
N VAL A 236 -0.04 -22.21 13.76
CA VAL A 236 -0.89 -21.12 13.28
C VAL A 236 -1.96 -21.71 12.37
N ASN A 237 -3.21 -21.48 12.74
CA ASN A 237 -4.38 -21.91 11.98
C ASN A 237 -4.95 -20.72 11.22
N PHE A 238 -5.03 -20.83 9.89
CA PHE A 238 -5.65 -19.86 9.02
C PHE A 238 -6.99 -20.40 8.56
N SER A 239 -8.05 -19.61 8.67
CA SER A 239 -9.38 -19.98 8.20
C SER A 239 -10.07 -18.80 7.55
N GLY A 240 -10.82 -19.09 6.50
CA GLY A 240 -11.49 -18.06 5.74
C GLY A 240 -12.26 -18.56 4.53
N ARG A 241 -12.58 -17.61 3.65
CA ARG A 241 -13.35 -17.81 2.44
C ARG A 241 -12.53 -17.38 1.21
N ALA A 242 -12.54 -18.22 0.19
CA ALA A 242 -11.89 -17.98 -1.09
C ALA A 242 -12.89 -18.23 -2.24
N TYR A 243 -12.41 -18.70 -3.40
CA TYR A 243 -13.28 -19.08 -4.51
C TYR A 243 -13.58 -20.59 -4.44
N PRO A 244 -14.81 -21.04 -4.73
CA PRO A 244 -15.16 -22.46 -4.67
C PRO A 244 -14.20 -23.33 -5.49
N LYS A 245 -13.67 -24.39 -4.87
CA LYS A 245 -12.77 -25.37 -5.51
C LYS A 245 -11.47 -24.78 -6.07
N SER A 246 -11.10 -23.57 -5.66
CA SER A 246 -9.86 -22.92 -6.08
C SER A 246 -8.71 -23.16 -5.12
N THR A 247 -7.49 -23.11 -5.65
CA THR A 247 -6.26 -23.13 -4.86
C THR A 247 -6.15 -21.85 -4.02
N VAL A 248 -5.83 -22.01 -2.75
CA VAL A 248 -5.49 -20.94 -1.81
C VAL A 248 -4.03 -21.10 -1.42
N THR A 249 -3.24 -20.06 -1.63
CA THR A 249 -1.80 -20.06 -1.35
C THR A 249 -1.51 -19.14 -0.18
N LEU A 250 -0.84 -19.68 0.82
CA LEU A 250 -0.32 -18.93 1.96
C LEU A 250 1.17 -18.68 1.77
N LEU A 251 1.54 -17.41 1.86
CA LEU A 251 2.91 -16.95 1.90
C LEU A 251 3.32 -16.64 3.34
N LYS A 252 4.53 -17.04 3.71
CA LYS A 252 5.24 -16.62 4.92
C LYS A 252 6.48 -15.85 4.46
N ASP A 253 6.58 -14.59 4.85
CA ASP A 253 7.72 -13.71 4.53
C ASP A 253 8.02 -13.69 3.00
N ALA A 254 6.94 -13.55 2.22
CA ALA A 254 6.92 -13.56 0.75
C ALA A 254 7.32 -14.89 0.07
N GLN A 255 7.52 -15.98 0.81
CA GLN A 255 7.76 -17.32 0.29
C GLN A 255 6.52 -18.20 0.46
N VAL A 256 6.26 -19.12 -0.48
CA VAL A 256 5.15 -20.06 -0.36
C VAL A 256 5.39 -20.97 0.85
N ALA A 257 4.47 -20.92 1.82
CA ALA A 257 4.54 -21.72 3.04
C ALA A 257 3.65 -22.96 2.94
N ALA A 258 2.45 -22.80 2.38
CA ALA A 258 1.51 -23.89 2.18
C ALA A 258 0.49 -23.53 1.09
N THR A 259 -0.15 -24.55 0.54
CA THR A 259 -1.30 -24.45 -0.34
C THR A 259 -2.42 -25.34 0.16
N THR A 260 -3.67 -24.96 -0.10
CA THR A 260 -4.86 -25.78 0.13
C THR A 260 -5.87 -25.53 -0.99
N VAL A 261 -6.96 -26.28 -1.01
CA VAL A 261 -8.08 -26.07 -1.93
C VAL A 261 -9.31 -25.70 -1.11
N ALA A 262 -9.97 -24.61 -1.50
CA ALA A 262 -11.23 -24.22 -0.86
C ALA A 262 -12.35 -25.21 -1.21
N GLY A 263 -13.25 -25.45 -0.26
CA GLY A 263 -14.42 -26.30 -0.45
C GLY A 263 -15.40 -25.75 -1.49
N ALA A 264 -16.44 -26.53 -1.79
CA ALA A 264 -17.55 -26.07 -2.63
C ALA A 264 -18.35 -24.93 -1.98
N ASP A 265 -18.28 -24.81 -0.65
CA ASP A 265 -18.81 -23.72 0.16
C ASP A 265 -17.86 -22.51 0.26
N ALA A 266 -16.76 -22.52 -0.51
CA ALA A 266 -15.66 -21.57 -0.49
C ALA A 266 -14.86 -21.47 0.82
N ASN A 267 -15.14 -22.29 1.83
CA ASN A 267 -14.36 -22.28 3.07
C ASN A 267 -13.01 -22.98 2.86
N PHE A 268 -11.97 -22.46 3.50
CA PHE A 268 -10.66 -23.10 3.51
C PHE A 268 -10.04 -23.04 4.90
N GLN A 269 -9.13 -23.98 5.16
CA GLN A 269 -8.28 -23.98 6.34
C GLN A 269 -6.84 -24.36 5.95
N ILE A 270 -5.87 -23.70 6.58
CA ILE A 270 -4.44 -24.01 6.46
C ILE A 270 -3.87 -24.08 7.87
N ASN A 271 -3.17 -25.16 8.19
CA ASN A 271 -2.44 -25.32 9.43
C ASN A 271 -0.94 -25.26 9.13
N LEU A 272 -0.22 -24.37 9.82
CA LEU A 272 1.25 -24.35 9.82
C LEU A 272 1.74 -24.71 11.21
N SER A 273 2.55 -25.76 11.31
CA SER A 273 3.20 -26.18 12.55
C SER A 273 4.70 -25.93 12.52
N ASN A 274 5.38 -26.16 13.65
CA ASN A 274 6.84 -26.10 13.78
C ASN A 274 7.44 -24.72 13.44
N LEU A 275 6.67 -23.65 13.66
CA LEU A 275 7.18 -22.29 13.51
C LEU A 275 8.05 -21.94 14.72
N SER A 276 9.16 -21.22 14.54
CA SER A 276 9.86 -20.63 15.68
C SER A 276 9.03 -19.49 16.27
N GLY A 277 9.15 -19.22 17.56
CA GLY A 277 8.54 -18.03 18.17
C GLY A 277 9.06 -16.76 17.49
N GLY A 278 8.18 -15.80 17.24
CA GLY A 278 8.53 -14.56 16.53
C GLY A 278 7.38 -13.97 15.72
N ASN A 279 7.64 -12.82 15.11
CA ASN A 279 6.69 -12.15 14.24
C ASN A 279 6.92 -12.54 12.79
N TYR A 280 5.83 -12.88 12.10
CA TYR A 280 5.85 -13.22 10.68
C TYR A 280 4.91 -12.30 9.91
N ILE A 281 5.22 -12.10 8.64
CA ILE A 281 4.29 -11.50 7.69
C ILE A 281 3.68 -12.64 6.89
N PHE A 282 2.38 -12.85 7.09
CA PHE A 282 1.62 -13.78 6.27
C PHE A 282 0.89 -13.02 5.19
N SER A 283 0.79 -13.63 4.01
CA SER A 283 -0.05 -13.14 2.93
C SER A 283 -0.80 -14.28 2.30
N VAL A 284 -2.06 -14.07 1.97
CA VAL A 284 -2.92 -15.10 1.38
C VAL A 284 -3.54 -14.58 0.09
N TYR A 285 -3.62 -15.46 -0.91
CA TYR A 285 -4.28 -15.19 -2.17
C TYR A 285 -4.92 -16.47 -2.72
N SER A 286 -5.83 -16.31 -3.68
CA SER A 286 -6.42 -17.42 -4.43
C SER A 286 -6.43 -17.11 -5.94
N GLU A 287 -6.53 -18.16 -6.74
CA GLU A 287 -6.64 -18.07 -8.20
C GLU A 287 -8.02 -18.57 -8.62
N ASP A 288 -8.73 -17.79 -9.42
CA ASP A 288 -10.04 -18.19 -9.93
C ASP A 288 -9.93 -19.34 -10.95
N SER A 289 -11.07 -19.86 -11.38
CA SER A 289 -11.15 -20.95 -12.37
C SER A 289 -10.50 -20.66 -13.73
N LYS A 290 -10.17 -19.38 -14.01
CA LYS A 290 -9.48 -18.93 -15.22
C LYS A 290 -8.00 -18.62 -14.97
N GLY A 291 -7.49 -18.85 -13.76
CA GLY A 291 -6.12 -18.55 -13.34
C GLY A 291 -5.88 -17.08 -12.97
N ASN A 292 -6.93 -16.26 -12.86
CA ASN A 292 -6.74 -14.88 -12.40
C ASN A 292 -6.50 -14.86 -10.90
N ARG A 293 -5.41 -14.24 -10.50
CA ARG A 293 -5.00 -14.13 -9.11
C ARG A 293 -5.67 -12.95 -8.40
N SER A 294 -6.19 -13.19 -7.20
CA SER A 294 -6.69 -12.15 -6.28
C SER A 294 -5.61 -11.12 -5.90
N SER A 295 -6.03 -10.00 -5.31
CA SER A 295 -5.10 -9.17 -4.52
C SER A 295 -4.54 -9.97 -3.34
N LEU A 296 -3.31 -9.66 -2.93
CA LEU A 296 -2.71 -10.22 -1.72
C LEU A 296 -3.40 -9.60 -0.49
N LEU A 297 -3.90 -10.46 0.41
CA LEU A 297 -4.29 -10.04 1.74
C LEU A 297 -3.14 -10.31 2.70
N THR A 298 -2.52 -9.25 3.21
CA THR A 298 -1.32 -9.31 4.05
C THR A 298 -1.64 -8.88 5.48
N PHE A 299 -1.12 -9.62 6.46
CA PHE A 299 -1.26 -9.30 7.87
C PHE A 299 -0.07 -9.86 8.67
N SER A 300 0.28 -9.18 9.77
CA SER A 300 1.36 -9.61 10.66
C SER A 300 0.81 -10.48 11.79
N VAL A 301 1.49 -11.58 12.08
CA VAL A 301 1.09 -12.53 13.11
C VAL A 301 2.26 -12.80 14.04
N GLY A 302 2.06 -12.57 15.34
CA GLY A 302 2.95 -13.00 16.39
C GLY A 302 2.72 -14.48 16.72
N VAL A 303 3.78 -15.27 16.71
CA VAL A 303 3.77 -16.68 17.08
C VAL A 303 4.48 -16.83 18.41
N THR A 304 3.75 -17.28 19.42
CA THR A 304 4.28 -17.51 20.77
C THR A 304 4.68 -18.98 20.93
N SER A 305 5.83 -19.20 21.58
CA SER A 305 6.32 -20.56 21.84
C SER A 305 5.33 -21.35 22.69
N GLY A 306 4.95 -22.55 22.24
CA GLY A 306 3.95 -23.42 22.84
C GLY A 306 2.50 -23.01 22.71
N ALA A 307 2.19 -22.01 21.89
CA ALA A 307 0.82 -21.57 21.66
C ALA A 307 0.31 -21.96 20.26
N THR A 308 -1.02 -22.01 20.14
CA THR A 308 -1.73 -22.06 18.86
C THR A 308 -2.33 -20.68 18.58
N THR A 309 -1.92 -20.05 17.48
CA THR A 309 -2.48 -18.76 17.02
C THR A 309 -3.56 -19.02 15.96
N ASN A 310 -4.77 -18.48 16.16
CA ASN A 310 -5.85 -18.61 15.18
C ASN A 310 -6.02 -17.28 14.42
N VAL A 311 -5.85 -17.34 13.10
CA VAL A 311 -6.18 -16.27 12.17
C VAL A 311 -7.45 -16.68 11.44
N SER A 312 -8.56 -16.03 11.77
CA SER A 312 -9.87 -16.33 11.19
C SER A 312 -10.47 -15.10 10.49
N GLY A 313 -11.58 -15.30 9.78
CA GLY A 313 -12.26 -14.21 9.08
C GLY A 313 -11.53 -13.73 7.82
N ILE A 314 -10.58 -14.51 7.31
CA ILE A 314 -9.94 -14.20 6.03
C ILE A 314 -11.01 -14.24 4.94
N PHE A 315 -11.15 -13.15 4.19
CA PHE A 315 -12.09 -13.09 3.07
C PHE A 315 -11.34 -12.58 1.83
N ILE A 316 -11.03 -13.50 0.93
CA ILE A 316 -10.32 -13.18 -0.32
C ILE A 316 -11.20 -12.28 -1.18
N ALA A 317 -10.62 -11.16 -1.61
CA ALA A 317 -11.27 -10.21 -2.49
C ALA A 317 -11.61 -10.86 -3.85
N PRO A 318 -12.74 -10.50 -4.48
CA PRO A 318 -13.14 -11.06 -5.78
C PRO A 318 -12.11 -10.79 -6.89
N THR A 319 -12.03 -11.70 -7.87
CA THR A 319 -11.44 -11.37 -9.18
C THR A 319 -12.40 -10.50 -9.97
N ILE A 320 -11.87 -9.72 -10.93
CA ILE A 320 -12.68 -8.87 -11.80
C ILE A 320 -12.03 -8.79 -13.18
N ALA A 321 -12.85 -8.81 -14.22
CA ALA A 321 -12.48 -8.65 -15.62
C ALA A 321 -13.65 -8.03 -16.41
N THR A 322 -13.35 -7.51 -17.59
CA THR A 322 -14.35 -7.04 -18.57
C THR A 322 -14.30 -7.88 -19.84
N ASP A 323 -15.39 -7.89 -20.60
CA ASP A 323 -15.43 -8.50 -21.94
C ASP A 323 -14.78 -7.60 -23.01
N LYS A 324 -14.63 -6.31 -22.73
CA LYS A 324 -14.10 -5.29 -23.63
C LYS A 324 -13.02 -4.45 -22.95
N SER A 325 -11.98 -4.10 -23.70
CA SER A 325 -10.98 -3.09 -23.29
C SER A 325 -11.37 -1.69 -23.75
N GLU A 326 -12.16 -1.59 -24.82
CA GLU A 326 -12.85 -0.36 -25.24
C GLU A 326 -14.31 -0.73 -25.55
N VAL A 327 -15.25 0.02 -24.99
CA VAL A 327 -16.69 -0.12 -25.26
C VAL A 327 -17.19 1.17 -25.90
N LYS A 328 -18.00 1.02 -26.95
CA LYS A 328 -18.67 2.16 -27.57
C LYS A 328 -19.67 2.72 -26.56
N ARG A 329 -19.63 4.03 -26.32
CA ARG A 329 -20.57 4.69 -25.42
C ARG A 329 -22.02 4.36 -25.78
N GLY A 330 -22.78 3.91 -24.78
CA GLY A 330 -24.18 3.47 -24.93
C GLY A 330 -24.35 1.99 -25.25
N ASP A 331 -23.27 1.27 -25.53
CA ASP A 331 -23.27 -0.20 -25.53
C ASP A 331 -22.96 -0.69 -24.11
N ASN A 332 -23.39 -1.93 -23.82
CA ASN A 332 -23.11 -2.56 -22.55
C ASN A 332 -21.66 -3.10 -22.49
N ILE A 333 -21.02 -2.93 -21.33
CA ILE A 333 -19.81 -3.65 -20.95
C ILE A 333 -20.15 -4.71 -19.90
N ALA A 334 -19.70 -5.94 -20.11
CA ALA A 334 -19.89 -7.02 -19.15
C ALA A 334 -18.73 -7.02 -18.16
N ILE A 335 -19.03 -6.80 -16.89
CA ILE A 335 -18.07 -6.89 -15.77
C ILE A 335 -18.34 -8.20 -15.04
N PHE A 336 -17.33 -9.06 -14.95
CA PHE A 336 -17.49 -10.41 -14.38
C PHE A 336 -16.26 -10.84 -13.59
N GLY A 337 -16.42 -11.88 -12.76
CA GLY A 337 -15.35 -12.42 -11.94
C GLY A 337 -15.83 -13.58 -11.08
N GLN A 338 -14.99 -13.97 -10.12
CA GLN A 338 -15.31 -15.04 -9.17
C GLN A 338 -15.08 -14.58 -7.73
N SER A 339 -15.93 -15.08 -6.83
CA SER A 339 -15.87 -14.87 -5.38
C SER A 339 -16.50 -16.06 -4.64
N VAL A 340 -16.98 -15.85 -3.42
CA VAL A 340 -17.77 -16.82 -2.65
C VAL A 340 -19.13 -17.10 -3.32
N PRO A 341 -19.71 -18.30 -3.14
CA PRO A 341 -21.02 -18.64 -3.70
C PRO A 341 -22.14 -17.95 -2.92
N LEU A 342 -23.23 -17.59 -3.61
CA LEU A 342 -24.42 -16.95 -3.02
C LEU A 342 -24.13 -15.66 -2.23
N GLY A 343 -23.05 -14.96 -2.57
CA GLY A 343 -22.68 -13.66 -2.00
C GLY A 343 -23.19 -12.48 -2.84
N GLU A 344 -23.09 -11.28 -2.31
CA GLU A 344 -23.33 -10.03 -3.03
C GLU A 344 -21.99 -9.38 -3.41
N ILE A 345 -21.83 -9.01 -4.68
CA ILE A 345 -20.68 -8.26 -5.17
C ILE A 345 -21.09 -6.80 -5.34
N THR A 346 -20.32 -5.90 -4.74
CA THR A 346 -20.38 -4.47 -5.04
C THR A 346 -19.25 -4.15 -6.02
N ILE A 347 -19.61 -3.71 -7.21
CA ILE A 347 -18.69 -3.19 -8.24
C ILE A 347 -18.76 -1.67 -8.17
N THR A 348 -17.60 -1.01 -8.06
CA THR A 348 -17.50 0.44 -8.17
C THR A 348 -16.83 0.80 -9.48
N VAL A 349 -17.46 1.65 -10.28
CA VAL A 349 -16.89 2.22 -11.51
C VAL A 349 -16.57 3.68 -11.23
N ASN A 350 -15.28 4.01 -11.30
CA ASN A 350 -14.77 5.36 -11.08
C ASN A 350 -14.71 6.10 -12.42
N SER A 351 -15.56 7.12 -12.51
CA SER A 351 -15.78 8.07 -13.61
C SER A 351 -15.62 9.50 -13.04
N GLU A 352 -16.10 10.53 -13.73
CA GLU A 352 -16.38 11.85 -13.12
C GLU A 352 -17.28 11.70 -11.86
N GLU A 353 -18.24 10.78 -11.91
CA GLU A 353 -19.01 10.31 -10.76
C GLU A 353 -18.70 8.83 -10.45
N GLU A 354 -18.74 8.43 -9.18
CA GLU A 354 -18.54 7.02 -8.80
C GLU A 354 -19.88 6.27 -8.81
N PHE A 355 -19.96 5.21 -9.62
CA PHE A 355 -21.14 4.37 -9.73
C PHE A 355 -20.99 3.10 -8.88
N PHE A 356 -22.04 2.74 -8.14
CA PHE A 356 -22.08 1.55 -7.29
C PHE A 356 -23.10 0.55 -7.82
N LEU A 357 -22.62 -0.59 -8.30
CA LEU A 357 -23.42 -1.66 -8.89
C LEU A 357 -23.41 -2.86 -7.97
N LYS A 358 -24.56 -3.52 -7.82
CA LYS A 358 -24.69 -4.74 -7.04
C LYS A 358 -25.10 -5.90 -7.92
N THR A 359 -24.43 -7.04 -7.77
CA THR A 359 -24.78 -8.27 -8.48
C THR A 359 -24.51 -9.49 -7.58
N PRO A 360 -25.41 -10.50 -7.56
CA PRO A 360 -25.17 -11.72 -6.80
C PRO A 360 -24.15 -12.63 -7.50
N THR A 361 -23.51 -13.52 -6.74
CA THR A 361 -22.78 -14.66 -7.28
C THR A 361 -23.68 -15.89 -7.41
N ASP A 362 -23.39 -16.74 -8.39
CA ASP A 362 -24.02 -18.03 -8.53
C ASP A 362 -23.45 -19.09 -7.56
N LYS A 363 -23.87 -20.35 -7.73
CA LYS A 363 -23.43 -21.49 -6.90
C LYS A 363 -21.92 -21.82 -7.03
N ASP A 364 -21.28 -21.40 -8.11
CA ASP A 364 -19.86 -21.60 -8.37
C ASP A 364 -19.05 -20.32 -8.02
N GLY A 365 -19.72 -19.31 -7.46
CA GLY A 365 -19.12 -18.04 -7.06
C GLY A 365 -18.92 -17.07 -8.22
N ILE A 366 -19.43 -17.37 -9.42
CA ILE A 366 -19.28 -16.52 -10.61
C ILE A 366 -20.31 -15.40 -10.55
N TYR A 367 -19.88 -14.20 -10.90
CA TYR A 367 -20.79 -13.06 -11.09
C TYR A 367 -20.58 -12.43 -12.46
N LEU A 368 -21.65 -11.83 -12.98
CA LEU A 368 -21.64 -11.04 -14.20
C LEU A 368 -22.62 -9.88 -14.04
N HIS A 369 -22.22 -8.70 -14.50
CA HIS A 369 -23.06 -7.52 -14.54
C HIS A 369 -22.86 -6.81 -15.88
N ASN A 370 -23.94 -6.63 -16.64
CA ASN A 370 -23.92 -5.85 -17.87
C ASN A 370 -24.22 -4.38 -17.52
N PHE A 371 -23.21 -3.53 -17.64
CA PHE A 371 -23.31 -2.12 -17.31
C PHE A 371 -23.51 -1.28 -18.58
N ASP A 372 -24.57 -0.46 -18.60
CA ASP A 372 -24.83 0.49 -19.69
C ASP A 372 -23.89 1.68 -19.56
N THR A 373 -23.04 1.88 -20.58
CA THR A 373 -22.04 2.94 -20.59
C THR A 373 -22.57 4.28 -21.09
N SER A 374 -23.87 4.41 -21.38
CA SER A 374 -24.50 5.69 -21.77
C SER A 374 -24.28 6.80 -20.73
N VAL A 375 -24.28 6.41 -19.45
CA VAL A 375 -24.10 7.29 -18.29
C VAL A 375 -22.65 7.72 -18.05
N LEU A 376 -21.67 7.04 -18.67
CA LEU A 376 -20.26 7.37 -18.53
C LEU A 376 -19.82 8.40 -19.56
N GLU A 377 -18.87 9.25 -19.19
CA GLU A 377 -18.13 10.10 -20.12
C GLU A 377 -17.16 9.30 -21.00
N MET A 378 -16.74 9.91 -22.11
CA MET A 378 -15.73 9.33 -22.99
C MET A 378 -14.37 9.41 -22.31
N GLY A 379 -13.61 8.31 -22.30
CA GLY A 379 -12.30 8.29 -21.65
C GLY A 379 -11.98 6.95 -20.98
N GLN A 380 -10.93 6.95 -20.16
CA GLN A 380 -10.52 5.80 -19.38
C GLN A 380 -11.26 5.76 -18.05
N HIS A 381 -11.74 4.58 -17.68
CA HIS A 381 -12.50 4.30 -16.47
C HIS A 381 -11.88 3.14 -15.70
N VAL A 382 -12.09 3.14 -14.39
CA VAL A 382 -11.55 2.11 -13.51
C VAL A 382 -12.68 1.41 -12.78
N ALA A 383 -12.72 0.07 -12.83
CA ALA A 383 -13.63 -0.73 -12.03
C ALA A 383 -12.88 -1.57 -10.99
N LYS A 384 -13.45 -1.70 -9.80
CA LYS A 384 -12.97 -2.60 -8.72
C LYS A 384 -14.18 -3.24 -8.04
N SER A 385 -14.00 -4.41 -7.43
CA SER A 385 -15.09 -5.13 -6.76
C SER A 385 -14.73 -5.57 -5.35
N LYS A 386 -15.73 -5.71 -4.49
CA LYS A 386 -15.65 -6.36 -3.17
C LYS A 386 -16.86 -7.26 -2.97
N ALA A 387 -16.72 -8.27 -2.11
CA ALA A 387 -17.77 -9.23 -1.83
C ALA A 387 -18.32 -9.08 -0.41
N ALA A 388 -19.59 -9.42 -0.23
CA ALA A 388 -20.26 -9.48 1.06
C ALA A 388 -21.03 -10.80 1.19
N LEU A 389 -20.88 -11.47 2.34
CA LEU A 389 -21.63 -12.69 2.64
C LEU A 389 -21.76 -12.85 4.17
N ALA A 390 -22.98 -13.00 4.66
CA ALA A 390 -23.29 -13.21 6.08
C ALA A 390 -22.63 -12.18 7.02
N GLY A 391 -22.70 -10.88 6.66
CA GLY A 391 -22.16 -9.78 7.46
C GLY A 391 -20.64 -9.56 7.36
N GLN A 392 -19.89 -10.46 6.70
CA GLN A 392 -18.48 -10.25 6.39
C GLN A 392 -18.33 -9.55 5.04
N ILE A 393 -17.33 -8.68 4.92
CA ILE A 393 -17.02 -7.93 3.71
C ILE A 393 -15.54 -8.11 3.38
N SER A 394 -15.22 -8.42 2.11
CA SER A 394 -13.84 -8.51 1.65
C SER A 394 -13.23 -7.12 1.43
N SER A 395 -11.90 -7.04 1.37
CA SER A 395 -11.22 -5.90 0.75
C SER A 395 -11.63 -5.75 -0.72
N PHE A 396 -11.36 -4.58 -1.30
CA PHE A 396 -11.43 -4.42 -2.76
C PHE A 396 -10.37 -5.28 -3.45
N GLY A 397 -10.78 -5.90 -4.55
CA GLY A 397 -9.90 -6.67 -5.44
C GLY A 397 -9.00 -5.78 -6.28
N LYS A 398 -8.38 -6.38 -7.29
CA LYS A 398 -7.61 -5.63 -8.28
C LYS A 398 -8.54 -4.65 -9.02
N ALA A 399 -8.00 -3.49 -9.38
CA ALA A 399 -8.68 -2.60 -10.29
C ALA A 399 -8.43 -3.06 -11.73
N ILE A 400 -9.44 -2.90 -12.59
CA ILE A 400 -9.34 -3.08 -14.04
C ILE A 400 -9.67 -1.77 -14.73
N ASP A 401 -9.00 -1.53 -15.85
CA ASP A 401 -9.27 -0.37 -16.71
C ASP A 401 -10.10 -0.79 -17.92
N PHE A 402 -10.97 0.11 -18.38
CA PHE A 402 -11.59 0.02 -19.69
C PHE A 402 -11.81 1.44 -20.25
N ILE A 403 -11.93 1.54 -21.57
CA ILE A 403 -12.15 2.82 -22.26
C ILE A 403 -13.60 2.90 -22.72
N VAL A 404 -14.27 4.02 -22.45
CA VAL A 404 -15.53 4.39 -23.11
C VAL A 404 -15.17 5.23 -24.33
N GLY A 405 -15.43 4.67 -25.50
CA GLY A 405 -14.96 5.15 -26.79
C GLY A 405 -16.05 5.14 -27.86
N THR A 406 -15.61 5.08 -29.11
CA THR A 406 -16.53 5.12 -30.28
C THR A 406 -16.75 3.75 -30.91
N LYS A 407 -16.05 2.72 -30.43
CA LYS A 407 -16.07 1.36 -30.97
C LYS A 407 -15.96 0.33 -29.84
N ASN A 408 -16.29 -0.91 -30.16
CA ASN A 408 -16.08 -2.05 -29.28
C ASN A 408 -14.78 -2.76 -29.65
N VAL A 409 -13.91 -2.95 -28.65
CA VAL A 409 -12.69 -3.75 -28.74
C VAL A 409 -12.77 -4.79 -27.63
N ALA A 410 -12.80 -6.07 -28.02
CA ALA A 410 -12.82 -7.17 -27.06
C ALA A 410 -11.58 -7.13 -26.15
N ALA A 411 -11.79 -7.42 -24.87
CA ALA A 411 -10.71 -7.61 -23.92
C ALA A 411 -9.97 -8.90 -24.32
N GLY A 412 -8.79 -8.72 -24.92
CA GLY A 412 -7.87 -9.82 -25.16
C GLY A 412 -7.11 -10.21 -23.89
N PRO A 413 -6.40 -11.35 -23.89
CA PRO A 413 -5.38 -11.59 -22.87
C PRO A 413 -4.44 -10.39 -22.82
N ALA A 414 -4.05 -9.98 -21.61
CA ALA A 414 -3.14 -8.85 -21.41
C ALA A 414 -1.99 -8.95 -22.42
N LYS A 415 -1.86 -7.94 -23.28
CA LYS A 415 -0.86 -7.96 -24.35
C LYS A 415 0.49 -8.08 -23.66
N LYS A 416 1.23 -9.15 -23.96
CA LYS A 416 2.58 -9.35 -23.45
C LYS A 416 3.48 -8.22 -23.93
N LEU A 417 3.62 -7.15 -23.15
CA LEU A 417 4.48 -6.02 -23.50
C LEU A 417 5.94 -6.32 -23.14
N LYS A 418 6.87 -5.80 -23.94
CA LYS A 418 8.28 -5.71 -23.53
C LYS A 418 8.38 -4.81 -22.31
N GLY A 419 9.14 -5.24 -21.30
CA GLY A 419 9.26 -4.54 -20.03
C GLY A 419 8.12 -4.75 -19.02
N ASP A 420 7.01 -5.38 -19.40
CA ASP A 420 5.93 -5.78 -18.48
C ASP A 420 6.30 -7.12 -17.86
N LEU A 421 6.70 -7.09 -16.59
CA LEU A 421 7.25 -8.22 -15.84
C LEU A 421 6.21 -8.92 -14.98
N ASN A 422 5.05 -8.29 -14.72
CA ASN A 422 3.96 -8.87 -13.93
C ASN A 422 2.73 -9.27 -14.77
N ASN A 423 2.74 -8.99 -16.08
CA ASN A 423 1.68 -9.24 -17.05
C ASN A 423 0.37 -8.47 -16.78
N ASP A 424 0.46 -7.27 -16.21
CA ASP A 424 -0.71 -6.41 -16.00
C ASP A 424 -1.03 -5.52 -17.23
N GLY A 425 -0.24 -5.63 -18.30
CA GLY A 425 -0.43 -4.87 -19.53
C GLY A 425 0.10 -3.44 -19.46
N LYS A 426 0.79 -3.08 -18.37
CA LYS A 426 1.49 -1.80 -18.20
C LYS A 426 2.98 -2.06 -17.96
N VAL A 427 3.78 -1.03 -18.20
CA VAL A 427 5.19 -0.98 -17.80
C VAL A 427 5.34 0.22 -16.89
N ASN A 428 5.38 -0.05 -15.60
CA ASN A 428 5.34 1.00 -14.57
C ASN A 428 6.29 0.68 -13.40
N LEU A 429 6.13 1.42 -12.29
CA LEU A 429 7.01 1.29 -11.14
C LEU A 429 6.98 -0.12 -10.51
N VAL A 430 5.87 -0.86 -10.65
CA VAL A 430 5.73 -2.24 -10.18
C VAL A 430 6.69 -3.14 -10.96
N ASP A 431 6.72 -3.07 -12.28
CA ASP A 431 7.67 -3.84 -13.09
C ASP A 431 9.10 -3.49 -12.72
N PHE A 432 9.39 -2.19 -12.61
CA PHE A 432 10.72 -1.73 -12.19
C PHE A 432 11.14 -2.29 -10.83
N SER A 433 10.19 -2.44 -9.89
CA SER A 433 10.48 -3.04 -8.59
C SER A 433 10.81 -4.54 -8.70
N ILE A 434 10.16 -5.26 -9.62
CA ILE A 434 10.46 -6.67 -9.90
C ILE A 434 11.87 -6.80 -10.51
N ALA A 435 12.22 -5.97 -11.49
CA ALA A 435 13.57 -5.94 -12.04
C ALA A 435 14.60 -5.56 -10.96
N ALA A 436 14.32 -4.55 -10.14
CA ALA A 436 15.21 -4.11 -9.06
C ALA A 436 15.47 -5.19 -8.01
N PHE A 437 14.48 -6.03 -7.72
CA PHE A 437 14.67 -7.17 -6.84
C PHE A 437 15.76 -8.12 -7.37
N TRP A 438 15.84 -8.33 -8.68
CA TRP A 438 16.78 -9.22 -9.35
C TRP A 438 18.10 -8.56 -9.79
N TYR A 439 18.23 -7.24 -9.61
CA TYR A 439 19.41 -6.50 -10.07
C TYR A 439 20.71 -7.08 -9.48
N LYS A 440 21.62 -7.51 -10.37
CA LYS A 440 22.88 -8.19 -10.04
C LYS A 440 22.75 -9.46 -9.19
N LYS A 441 21.57 -10.10 -9.16
CA LYS A 441 21.34 -11.39 -8.52
C LYS A 441 21.23 -12.50 -9.57
N PRO A 442 21.56 -13.75 -9.23
CA PRO A 442 21.21 -14.91 -10.06
C PRO A 442 19.69 -14.99 -10.23
N LEU A 443 19.22 -15.22 -11.46
CA LEU A 443 17.79 -15.36 -11.73
C LEU A 443 17.29 -16.75 -11.36
N SER A 444 16.06 -16.84 -10.86
CA SER A 444 15.36 -18.14 -10.77
C SER A 444 15.05 -18.67 -12.17
N VAL A 445 14.89 -19.99 -12.29
CA VAL A 445 14.55 -20.66 -13.57
C VAL A 445 13.28 -20.05 -14.19
N SER A 446 12.26 -19.81 -13.37
CA SER A 446 11.01 -19.18 -13.80
C SER A 446 11.19 -17.74 -14.28
N PHE A 447 12.07 -16.98 -13.64
CA PHE A 447 12.28 -15.58 -13.98
C PHE A 447 13.21 -15.41 -15.18
N GLY A 448 14.14 -16.33 -15.42
CA GLY A 448 14.95 -16.37 -16.63
C GLY A 448 14.11 -16.52 -17.91
N VAL A 449 12.97 -17.22 -17.84
CA VAL A 449 12.00 -17.26 -18.95
C VAL A 449 11.36 -15.88 -19.17
N THR A 450 11.01 -15.18 -18.08
CA THR A 450 10.41 -13.84 -18.15
C THR A 450 11.39 -12.81 -18.70
N GLU A 451 12.63 -12.82 -18.21
CA GLU A 451 13.72 -11.98 -18.70
C GLU A 451 13.94 -12.21 -20.21
N LYS A 452 14.05 -13.47 -20.64
CA LYS A 452 14.20 -13.83 -22.06
C LYS A 452 13.06 -13.37 -22.95
N GLU A 453 11.82 -13.45 -22.48
CA GLU A 453 10.66 -12.98 -23.25
C GLU A 453 10.53 -11.46 -23.25
N ARG A 454 10.84 -10.78 -22.14
CA ARG A 454 10.41 -9.39 -21.86
C ARG A 454 11.51 -8.37 -21.82
N LEU A 455 12.76 -8.80 -21.72
CA LEU A 455 13.94 -7.96 -21.60
C LEU A 455 14.97 -8.36 -22.66
N ASN A 456 16.27 -8.35 -22.39
CA ASN A 456 17.29 -8.53 -23.43
C ASN A 456 17.67 -10.00 -23.72
N GLY A 457 17.29 -10.93 -22.84
CA GLY A 457 17.53 -12.36 -22.92
C GLY A 457 18.93 -12.81 -22.55
N ASP A 458 19.69 -12.02 -21.81
CA ASP A 458 21.06 -12.33 -21.38
C ASP A 458 21.14 -13.07 -20.02
N ASN A 459 19.97 -13.41 -19.44
CA ASN A 459 19.81 -14.11 -18.17
C ASN A 459 20.41 -13.36 -16.97
N LYS A 460 20.46 -12.03 -17.06
CA LYS A 460 20.84 -11.12 -15.96
C LYS A 460 19.84 -9.96 -15.91
N ILE A 461 19.88 -9.22 -14.81
CA ILE A 461 19.17 -7.94 -14.71
C ILE A 461 20.19 -6.85 -14.41
N ASP A 462 20.40 -5.97 -15.38
CA ASP A 462 21.30 -4.83 -15.29
C ASP A 462 20.70 -3.54 -15.89
N LEU A 463 21.54 -2.53 -16.12
CA LEU A 463 21.10 -1.22 -16.62
C LEU A 463 20.51 -1.29 -18.04
N VAL A 464 20.86 -2.29 -18.84
CA VAL A 464 20.30 -2.50 -20.17
C VAL A 464 18.82 -2.85 -20.05
N ASP A 465 18.46 -3.73 -19.11
CA ASP A 465 17.07 -4.13 -18.86
C ASP A 465 16.23 -2.96 -18.39
N PHE A 466 16.74 -2.19 -17.42
CA PHE A 466 16.07 -0.95 -16.99
C PHE A 466 15.90 0.06 -18.12
N SER A 467 16.84 0.10 -19.08
CA SER A 467 16.71 0.97 -20.25
C SER A 467 15.62 0.49 -21.20
N ILE A 468 15.46 -0.82 -21.38
CA ILE A 468 14.36 -1.43 -22.15
C ILE A 468 13.01 -1.08 -21.48
N MET A 469 12.91 -1.26 -20.16
CA MET A 469 11.69 -0.95 -19.42
C MET A 469 11.35 0.54 -19.48
N ALA A 470 12.35 1.43 -19.36
CA ALA A 470 12.13 2.87 -19.46
C ALA A 470 11.67 3.30 -20.86
N TYR A 471 12.15 2.63 -21.90
CA TYR A 471 11.69 2.87 -23.27
C TYR A 471 10.23 2.45 -23.48
N HIS A 472 9.80 1.37 -22.82
CA HIS A 472 8.44 0.85 -22.92
C HIS A 472 7.47 1.39 -21.85
N TRP A 473 7.88 2.38 -21.05
CA TRP A 473 7.08 2.94 -19.96
C TRP A 473 5.69 3.38 -20.41
N THR A 474 4.65 2.94 -19.69
CA THR A 474 3.25 3.25 -20.02
C THR A 474 2.52 4.08 -18.96
N GLY A 475 3.15 4.38 -17.82
CA GLY A 475 2.52 5.12 -16.72
C GLY A 475 2.41 4.30 -15.46
#